data_AF-A0A2T3Y012-F1
#
_entry.id   AF-A0A2T3Y012-F1
#
_cell.length_a   1.000
_cell.length_b   1.000
_cell.length_c   1.000
_cell.angle_alpha   90.00
_cell.angle_beta   90.00
_cell.angle_gamma   90.00
#
_symmetry.space_group_name_H-M   'P 1'
#
loop_
_entity.id
_entity.type
_entity.pdbx_description
1 polymer ?
#
loop_
_entity_poly.entity_id
_entity_poly.type
_entity_poly.pdbx_seq_one_letter_code
_entity_poly.pdbx_strand_id
1 'polypeptide(L)'
;MRTRCRALIAGACLAWGGYALAAGSDTVDPRAAHGGYDYPTQGRVEYVLTCMDDNGHDFANVYKCSCVIDKIAAVIPYDEFVDESTFAKYASLGGQGGAEFRTDTARHQTKSFKTLQADAYRACGLPQR
;
A
#
# COMPACT_ATOMS: atom_id res chain seq x y z
N MET A 1 11.91 14.03 -64.75
CA MET A 1 13.18 13.28 -64.59
C MET A 1 12.89 12.05 -63.73
N ARG A 2 13.09 10.81 -64.20
CA ARG A 2 14.28 9.94 -63.98
C ARG A 2 14.61 9.71 -62.49
N THR A 3 14.92 8.54 -61.92
CA THR A 3 14.84 7.06 -62.21
C THR A 3 15.51 6.36 -60.99
N ARG A 4 15.27 5.11 -60.52
CA ARG A 4 14.45 3.91 -60.85
C ARG A 4 14.27 3.13 -59.51
N CYS A 5 13.11 2.52 -59.17
CA CYS A 5 12.64 1.16 -59.52
C CYS A 5 13.46 -0.03 -58.94
N ARG A 6 12.81 -0.77 -58.02
CA ARG A 6 12.95 -2.22 -57.67
C ARG A 6 14.26 -2.77 -57.07
N ALA A 7 14.11 -3.36 -55.88
CA ALA A 7 14.46 -4.75 -55.62
C ALA A 7 13.32 -5.43 -54.83
N LEU A 8 12.85 -6.58 -55.31
CA LEU A 8 11.86 -7.42 -54.63
C LEU A 8 12.61 -8.55 -53.91
N ILE A 9 12.22 -8.90 -52.69
CA ILE A 9 12.41 -10.26 -52.19
C ILE A 9 11.04 -10.78 -51.76
N ALA A 10 10.64 -11.89 -52.37
CA ALA A 10 9.34 -12.50 -52.18
C ALA A 10 9.24 -13.20 -50.82
N GLY A 11 8.02 -13.33 -50.31
CA GLY A 11 7.76 -14.19 -49.15
C GLY A 11 7.92 -15.66 -49.51
N ALA A 12 8.38 -16.45 -48.54
CA ALA A 12 8.22 -17.90 -48.53
C ALA A 12 7.63 -18.29 -47.17
N CYS A 13 6.47 -18.93 -47.20
CA CYS A 13 5.78 -19.42 -46.02
C CYS A 13 6.32 -20.80 -45.60
N LEU A 14 5.79 -21.28 -44.46
CA LEU A 14 5.77 -22.68 -44.01
C LEU A 14 6.98 -23.18 -43.20
N ALA A 15 6.85 -22.93 -41.90
CA ALA A 15 6.97 -23.91 -40.82
C ALA A 15 8.36 -24.49 -40.48
N TRP A 16 8.65 -24.54 -39.17
CA TRP A 16 8.78 -25.76 -38.36
C TRP A 16 8.97 -25.36 -36.89
N GLY A 17 8.50 -26.19 -35.94
CA GLY A 17 8.85 -26.09 -34.52
C GLY A 17 8.18 -24.96 -33.74
N GLY A 18 7.02 -25.24 -33.14
CA GLY A 18 6.43 -24.34 -32.15
C GLY A 18 7.23 -24.35 -30.85
N TYR A 19 7.85 -23.21 -30.53
CA TYR A 19 8.21 -22.88 -29.14
C TYR A 19 7.16 -21.89 -28.61
N ALA A 20 6.04 -22.46 -28.15
CA ALA A 20 5.18 -21.76 -27.21
C ALA A 20 5.95 -21.63 -25.89
N LEU A 21 6.73 -20.56 -25.76
CA LEU A 21 7.23 -20.09 -24.48
C LEU A 21 6.02 -19.63 -23.66
N ALA A 22 5.37 -20.58 -23.01
CA ALA A 22 4.50 -20.31 -21.88
C ALA A 22 5.39 -19.69 -20.79
N ALA A 23 5.42 -18.36 -20.76
CA ALA A 23 5.96 -17.60 -19.65
C ALA A 23 5.03 -17.82 -18.46
N GLY A 24 5.19 -18.97 -17.80
CA GLY A 24 4.69 -19.18 -16.45
C GLY A 24 5.32 -18.12 -15.58
N SER A 25 4.56 -17.07 -15.26
CA SER A 25 4.95 -16.08 -14.28
C SER A 25 4.79 -16.67 -12.89
N ASP A 26 5.60 -17.70 -12.58
CA ASP A 26 5.88 -18.14 -11.22
C ASP A 26 6.79 -17.08 -10.56
N THR A 27 6.27 -15.86 -10.47
CA THR A 27 6.78 -14.87 -9.53
C THR A 27 6.45 -15.40 -8.14
N VAL A 28 7.36 -16.21 -7.60
CA VAL A 28 7.45 -16.45 -6.16
C VAL A 28 7.63 -15.07 -5.54
N ASP A 29 6.53 -14.50 -5.06
CA ASP A 29 6.56 -13.18 -4.45
C ASP A 29 7.39 -13.26 -3.17
N PRO A 30 8.57 -12.62 -3.09
CA PRO A 30 9.40 -12.68 -1.90
C PRO A 30 8.72 -12.06 -0.67
N ARG A 31 7.60 -11.34 -0.86
CA ARG A 31 6.76 -10.78 0.22
C ARG A 31 5.99 -11.84 1.00
N ALA A 32 5.75 -13.03 0.41
CA ALA A 32 5.04 -14.13 1.07
C ALA A 32 5.76 -14.70 2.32
N ALA A 33 7.01 -14.26 2.58
CA ALA A 33 7.79 -14.63 3.77
C ALA A 33 7.48 -13.78 5.03
N HIS A 34 6.66 -12.73 4.91
CA HIS A 34 6.17 -11.97 6.05
C HIS A 34 4.72 -12.37 6.35
N GLY A 35 4.42 -12.74 7.60
CA GLY A 35 3.10 -13.20 8.04
C GLY A 35 2.06 -12.08 8.18
N GLY A 36 2.08 -11.10 7.29
CA GLY A 36 1.22 -9.92 7.26
C GLY A 36 1.14 -9.37 5.83
N TYR A 37 0.30 -8.36 5.64
CA TYR A 37 0.08 -7.73 4.34
C TYR A 37 1.29 -6.86 3.92
N ASP A 38 1.59 -6.86 2.62
CA ASP A 38 2.64 -5.97 2.11
C ASP A 38 2.12 -4.54 1.95
N TYR A 39 2.79 -3.61 2.62
CA TYR A 39 2.59 -2.18 2.46
C TYR A 39 3.77 -1.61 1.67
N PRO A 40 3.53 -0.76 0.66
CA PRO A 40 4.61 -0.11 -0.08
C PRO A 40 5.50 0.70 0.86
N THR A 41 6.80 0.72 0.58
CA THR A 41 7.80 1.44 1.39
C THR A 41 7.40 2.90 1.64
N GLN A 42 6.83 3.56 0.63
CA GLN A 42 6.29 4.92 0.74
C GLN A 42 5.23 5.02 1.84
N GLY A 43 4.18 4.18 1.82
CA GLY A 43 3.11 4.22 2.82
C GLY A 43 3.60 3.90 4.24
N ARG A 44 4.59 3.00 4.38
CA ARG A 44 5.25 2.77 5.68
C ARG A 44 5.97 4.03 6.18
N VAL A 45 6.73 4.71 5.31
CA VAL A 45 7.48 5.92 5.65
C VAL A 45 6.53 7.09 5.96
N GLU A 46 5.49 7.30 5.18
CA GLU A 46 4.47 8.34 5.41
C GLU A 46 3.76 8.17 6.77
N TYR A 47 3.45 6.93 7.15
CA TYR A 47 2.91 6.63 8.48
C TYR A 47 3.93 6.92 9.59
N VAL A 48 5.20 6.48 9.42
CA VAL A 48 6.25 6.73 10.42
C VAL A 48 6.48 8.22 10.64
N LEU A 49 6.51 9.02 9.58
CA LEU A 49 6.64 10.48 9.67
C LEU A 49 5.45 11.10 10.43
N THR A 50 4.21 10.75 10.06
CA THR A 50 3.00 11.24 10.74
C THR A 50 2.98 10.85 12.24
N CYS A 51 3.39 9.62 12.55
CA CYS A 51 3.51 9.15 13.93
C CYS A 51 4.60 9.89 14.73
N MET A 52 5.68 10.33 14.07
CA MET A 52 6.71 11.16 14.70
C MET A 52 6.25 12.60 14.93
N ASP A 53 5.43 13.19 14.05
CA ASP A 53 4.81 14.51 14.27
C ASP A 53 4.01 14.52 15.58
N ASP A 54 3.32 13.41 15.88
CA ASP A 54 2.54 13.24 17.12
C ASP A 54 3.40 12.97 18.36
N ASN A 55 4.49 12.19 18.25
CA ASN A 55 5.19 11.58 19.39
C ASN A 55 6.61 12.12 19.64
N GLY A 56 7.22 12.80 18.68
CA GLY A 56 8.58 13.36 18.75
C GLY A 56 9.52 12.84 17.66
N HIS A 57 10.41 13.72 17.16
CA HIS A 57 11.36 13.42 16.10
C HIS A 57 12.74 12.92 16.60
N ASP A 58 12.73 12.02 17.58
CA ASP A 58 13.94 11.31 18.02
C ASP A 58 14.02 9.91 17.42
N PHE A 59 15.22 9.33 17.48
CA PHE A 59 15.49 8.02 16.87
C PHE A 59 14.80 6.85 17.58
N ALA A 60 14.46 6.96 18.87
CA ALA A 60 13.70 5.92 19.54
C ALA A 60 12.25 5.89 19.02
N ASN A 61 11.65 7.05 18.75
CA ASN A 61 10.32 7.13 18.13
C ASN A 61 10.30 6.63 16.68
N VAL A 62 11.38 6.75 15.90
CA VAL A 62 11.50 6.07 14.57
C VAL A 62 11.26 4.57 14.71
N TYR A 63 11.94 3.89 15.65
CA TYR A 63 11.74 2.46 15.90
C TYR A 63 10.32 2.13 16.35
N LYS A 64 9.75 2.91 17.28
CA LYS A 64 8.40 2.67 17.81
C LYS A 64 7.32 2.86 16.74
N CYS A 65 7.38 3.94 15.98
CA CYS A 65 6.43 4.20 14.89
C CYS A 65 6.55 3.14 13.76
N SER A 66 7.77 2.65 13.49
CA SER A 66 7.98 1.54 12.55
C SER A 66 7.34 0.24 13.07
N CYS A 67 7.54 -0.09 14.35
CA CYS A 67 6.86 -1.21 15.01
C CYS A 67 5.33 -1.12 14.89
N VAL A 68 4.76 0.09 15.02
CA VAL A 68 3.29 0.26 14.92
C VAL A 68 2.79 -0.06 13.51
N ILE A 69 3.41 0.46 12.45
CA ILE A 69 2.93 0.18 11.09
C ILE A 69 3.08 -1.30 10.73
N ASP A 70 4.13 -1.96 11.22
CA ASP A 70 4.31 -3.41 11.06
C ASP A 70 3.26 -4.21 11.83
N LYS A 71 2.78 -3.74 12.99
CA LYS A 71 1.65 -4.34 13.72
C LYS A 71 0.31 -4.13 13.03
N ILE A 72 0.08 -2.97 12.42
CA ILE A 72 -1.14 -2.70 11.63
C ILE A 72 -1.16 -3.57 10.37
N ALA A 73 -0.03 -3.63 9.65
CA ALA A 73 0.13 -4.46 8.46
C ALA A 73 0.04 -5.98 8.74
N ALA A 74 0.19 -6.41 9.99
CA ALA A 74 -0.08 -7.80 10.38
C ALA A 74 -1.58 -8.13 10.53
N VAL A 75 -2.48 -7.14 10.46
CA VAL A 75 -3.91 -7.30 10.74
C VAL A 75 -4.81 -6.94 9.56
N ILE A 76 -4.52 -5.86 8.81
CA ILE A 76 -5.35 -5.39 7.69
C ILE A 76 -4.54 -5.20 6.38
N PRO A 77 -5.15 -5.40 5.19
CA PRO A 77 -4.56 -5.04 3.90
C PRO A 77 -4.23 -3.55 3.77
N TYR A 78 -3.33 -3.21 2.85
CA TYR A 78 -2.93 -1.82 2.62
C TYR A 78 -4.09 -0.91 2.21
N ASP A 79 -4.99 -1.37 1.33
CA ASP A 79 -6.13 -0.57 0.88
C ASP A 79 -7.11 -0.29 2.02
N GLU A 80 -7.39 -1.29 2.87
CA GLU A 80 -8.21 -1.11 4.08
C GLU A 80 -7.54 -0.15 5.08
N PHE A 81 -6.21 -0.23 5.23
CA PHE A 81 -5.46 0.76 6.02
C PHE A 81 -5.57 2.18 5.46
N VAL A 82 -5.47 2.37 4.14
CA VAL A 82 -5.61 3.70 3.51
C VAL A 82 -7.00 4.25 3.78
N ASP A 83 -8.05 3.44 3.59
CA ASP A 83 -9.43 3.84 3.83
C ASP A 83 -9.68 4.14 5.32
N GLU A 84 -9.47 3.18 6.22
CA GLU A 84 -9.84 3.36 7.63
C GLU A 84 -8.98 4.44 8.33
N SER A 85 -7.70 4.56 8.00
CA SER A 85 -6.85 5.63 8.55
C SER A 85 -7.25 7.01 8.03
N THR A 86 -7.73 7.10 6.78
CA THR A 86 -8.30 8.34 6.20
C THR A 86 -9.59 8.72 6.91
N PHE A 87 -10.51 7.77 7.13
CA PHE A 87 -11.72 8.00 7.93
C PHE A 87 -11.37 8.47 9.34
N ALA A 88 -10.43 7.81 10.02
CA ALA A 88 -10.02 8.18 11.37
C ALA A 88 -9.36 9.57 11.45
N LYS A 89 -8.58 9.96 10.43
CA LYS A 89 -7.92 11.27 10.30
C LYS A 89 -8.92 12.41 10.09
N TYR A 90 -9.97 12.19 9.29
CA TYR A 90 -10.94 13.22 8.94
C TYR A 90 -12.29 13.13 9.68
N ALA A 91 -12.44 12.22 10.64
CA ALA A 91 -13.66 12.06 11.45
C ALA A 91 -14.14 13.35 12.15
N SER A 92 -13.25 14.30 12.43
CA SER A 92 -13.54 15.62 13.03
C SER A 92 -13.65 16.77 12.03
N LEU A 93 -13.45 16.55 10.72
CA LEU A 93 -13.38 17.59 9.69
C LEU A 93 -14.73 18.33 9.55
N GLY A 94 -14.79 19.61 9.90
CA GLY A 94 -16.04 20.37 9.88
C GLY A 94 -16.71 20.55 8.50
N GLY A 95 -17.96 21.03 8.52
CA GLY A 95 -18.70 21.43 7.31
C GLY A 95 -19.29 20.28 6.48
N GLN A 96 -19.86 20.64 5.32
CA GLN A 96 -20.51 19.70 4.40
C GLN A 96 -19.51 18.73 3.76
N GLY A 97 -18.32 19.20 3.36
CA GLY A 97 -17.28 18.34 2.80
C GLY A 97 -16.77 17.25 3.76
N GLY A 98 -16.90 17.47 5.08
CA GLY A 98 -16.59 16.46 6.08
C GLY A 98 -17.72 15.47 6.39
N ALA A 99 -18.89 15.59 5.76
CA ALA A 99 -20.05 14.72 6.04
C ALA A 99 -19.77 13.25 5.71
N GLU A 100 -18.98 12.98 4.67
CA GLU A 100 -18.58 11.64 4.25
C GLU A 100 -17.84 10.88 5.37
N PHE A 101 -16.90 11.54 6.04
CA PHE A 101 -16.14 10.98 7.16
C PHE A 101 -16.94 10.83 8.47
N ARG A 102 -18.26 11.06 8.42
CA ARG A 102 -19.19 10.96 9.57
C ARG A 102 -20.43 10.11 9.29
N THR A 103 -20.46 9.39 8.16
CA THR A 103 -21.43 8.32 7.90
C THR A 103 -21.28 7.18 8.91
N ASP A 104 -22.28 6.29 9.01
CA ASP A 104 -22.22 5.17 9.95
C ASP A 104 -21.08 4.20 9.60
N THR A 105 -20.81 3.98 8.31
CA THR A 105 -19.66 3.21 7.81
C THR A 105 -18.33 3.87 8.22
N ALA A 106 -18.17 5.17 7.96
CA ALA A 106 -16.98 5.91 8.34
C ALA A 106 -16.72 5.90 9.86
N ARG A 107 -17.79 5.96 10.68
CA ARG A 107 -17.71 5.83 12.14
C ARG A 107 -17.29 4.43 12.59
N HIS A 108 -17.79 3.40 11.93
CA HIS A 108 -17.40 2.02 12.19
C HIS A 108 -15.91 1.82 11.89
N GLN A 109 -15.46 2.16 10.68
CA GLN A 109 -14.05 2.05 10.27
C GLN A 109 -13.12 2.90 11.14
N THR A 110 -13.50 4.14 11.44
CA THR A 110 -12.77 5.00 12.41
C THR A 110 -12.58 4.31 13.76
N LYS A 111 -13.60 3.59 14.26
CA LYS A 111 -13.55 2.90 15.55
C LYS A 111 -12.68 1.64 15.48
N SER A 112 -12.79 0.86 14.41
CA SER A 112 -11.93 -0.31 14.14
C SER A 112 -10.46 0.10 14.12
N PHE A 113 -10.12 1.05 13.25
CA PHE A 113 -8.75 1.53 13.09
C PHE A 113 -8.17 2.14 14.35
N LYS A 114 -8.92 2.99 15.08
CA LYS A 114 -8.44 3.55 16.35
C LYS A 114 -8.21 2.49 17.42
N THR A 115 -9.00 1.41 17.43
CA THR A 115 -8.79 0.28 18.33
C THR A 115 -7.49 -0.45 17.98
N LEU A 116 -7.31 -0.79 16.70
CA LEU A 116 -6.09 -1.42 16.18
C LEU A 116 -4.83 -0.58 16.41
N GLN A 117 -4.91 0.73 16.12
CA GLN A 117 -3.82 1.68 16.31
C GLN A 117 -3.46 1.83 17.79
N ALA A 118 -4.45 1.90 18.70
CA ALA A 118 -4.21 1.92 20.13
C ALA A 118 -3.46 0.66 20.60
N ASP A 119 -3.95 -0.53 20.23
CA ASP A 119 -3.29 -1.79 20.62
C ASP A 119 -1.88 -1.92 20.04
N ALA A 120 -1.66 -1.47 18.81
CA ALA A 120 -0.33 -1.40 18.20
C ALA A 120 0.60 -0.40 18.94
N TYR A 121 0.13 0.82 19.24
CA TYR A 121 0.87 1.81 20.04
C TYR A 121 1.26 1.23 21.41
N ARG A 122 0.35 0.49 22.05
CA ARG A 122 0.56 -0.15 23.36
C ARG A 122 1.66 -1.21 23.28
N ALA A 123 1.60 -2.06 22.26
CA ALA A 123 2.60 -3.10 21.99
C ALA A 123 3.99 -2.52 21.66
N CYS A 124 4.04 -1.33 21.06
CA CYS A 124 5.28 -0.66 20.63
C CYS A 124 5.78 0.44 21.60
N GLY A 125 5.17 0.60 22.77
CA GLY A 125 5.63 1.54 23.80
C GLY A 125 5.40 3.02 23.48
N LEU A 126 4.30 3.34 22.79
CA LEU A 126 3.80 4.70 22.56
C LEU A 126 2.56 5.01 23.41
N PRO A 127 2.38 6.27 23.84
CA PRO A 127 1.20 6.69 24.60
C PRO A 127 -0.07 6.62 23.73
N GLN A 128 -1.12 5.99 24.26
CA GLN A 128 -2.44 5.93 23.60
C GLN A 128 -3.01 7.35 23.40
N ARG A 129 -3.71 7.58 22.27
CA ARG A 129 -4.40 8.85 21.95
C ARG A 129 -5.79 8.60 21.38
#